data_AF-F3ZYK4-F1
#
_entry.id   AF-F3ZYK4-F1
#
_cell.length_a   1.000
_cell.length_b   1.000
_cell.length_c   1.000
_cell.angle_alpha   90.00
_cell.angle_beta   90.00
_cell.angle_gamma   90.00
#
_symmetry.space_group_name_H-M   'P 1'
#
loop_
_entity.id
_entity.type
_entity.pdbx_description
1 polymer ?
#
loop_
_entity_poly.entity_id
_entity_poly.type
_entity_poly.pdbx_seq_one_letter_code
_entity_poly.pdbx_strand_id
1 'polypeptide(L)'
;MTTAKKHVITISILILISLALIIVIAVNFFPKPMIHGDYPYYPDVKSITNAADVIIVGEVVSAKDVQDLMVDRTPNKTNKETTPYTISTVKVVEVVKGNVNIGEIITIKQLGDYKAKPEATLHEMNGYLSKDTEQLMFLCEYDDSPYSPVNPAQGIIKVRNGTTLYSANEYSLFGYTATSAKTADSLDSAIAMIKDCID
;
A
#
# COMPACT_ATOMS: atom_id res chain seq x y z
N MET A 1 46.44 -28.42 23.31
CA MET A 1 46.36 -27.20 22.47
C MET A 1 46.74 -26.01 23.34
N THR A 2 47.79 -25.25 22.98
CA THR A 2 48.33 -24.15 23.80
C THR A 2 47.34 -22.98 23.89
N THR A 3 47.34 -22.23 24.99
CA THR A 3 46.44 -21.10 25.26
C THR A 3 46.48 -20.05 24.14
N ALA A 4 47.67 -19.84 23.54
CA ALA A 4 47.85 -18.98 22.37
C ALA A 4 47.06 -19.45 21.13
N LYS A 5 47.02 -20.76 20.84
CA LYS A 5 46.23 -21.29 19.70
C LYS A 5 44.72 -21.12 19.90
N LYS A 6 44.23 -21.21 21.14
CA LYS A 6 42.82 -20.96 21.46
C LYS A 6 42.45 -19.48 21.26
N HIS A 7 43.29 -18.55 21.72
CA HIS A 7 43.07 -17.11 21.51
C HIS A 7 43.06 -16.70 20.04
N VAL A 8 43.96 -17.25 19.22
CA VAL A 8 44.00 -16.98 17.77
C VAL A 8 42.71 -17.46 17.09
N ILE A 9 42.22 -18.67 17.42
CA ILE A 9 40.97 -19.21 16.85
C ILE A 9 39.77 -18.34 17.25
N THR A 10 39.66 -17.93 18.51
CA THR A 10 38.55 -17.08 18.97
C THR A 10 38.54 -15.71 18.27
N ILE A 11 39.72 -15.09 18.08
CA ILE A 11 39.83 -13.81 17.37
C ILE A 11 39.44 -13.96 15.90
N SER A 12 39.89 -15.02 15.22
CA SER A 12 39.50 -15.29 13.82
C SER A 12 37.99 -15.49 13.66
N ILE A 13 37.34 -16.19 14.58
CA ILE A 13 35.87 -16.38 14.57
C ILE A 13 35.15 -15.04 14.76
N LEU A 14 35.61 -14.19 15.70
CA LEU A 14 35.03 -12.86 15.91
C LEU A 14 35.16 -11.96 14.69
N ILE A 15 36.30 -12.01 13.99
CA ILE A 15 36.50 -11.26 12.74
C ILE A 15 35.54 -11.73 11.65
N LEU A 16 35.34 -13.04 11.50
CA LEU A 16 34.40 -13.60 10.51
C LEU A 16 32.95 -13.20 10.81
N ILE A 17 32.53 -13.24 12.09
CA ILE A 17 31.19 -12.80 12.51
C ILE A 17 31.00 -11.30 12.24
N SER A 18 32.00 -10.48 12.57
CA SER A 18 31.98 -9.04 12.30
C SER A 18 31.86 -8.75 10.80
N LEU A 19 32.64 -9.45 9.96
CA LEU A 19 32.58 -9.29 8.51
C LEU A 19 31.22 -9.71 7.94
N ALA A 20 30.65 -10.83 8.42
CA ALA A 20 29.31 -11.27 8.03
C ALA A 20 28.23 -10.25 8.43
N LEU A 21 28.32 -9.67 9.63
CA LEU A 21 27.41 -8.63 10.08
C LEU A 21 27.51 -7.36 9.21
N ILE A 22 28.73 -6.93 8.86
CA ILE A 22 28.96 -5.80 7.96
C ILE A 22 28.33 -6.06 6.60
N ILE A 23 28.47 -7.28 6.05
CA ILE A 23 27.86 -7.66 4.76
C ILE A 23 26.32 -7.60 4.86
N VAL A 24 25.73 -8.15 5.92
CA VAL A 24 24.27 -8.11 6.13
C VAL A 24 23.76 -6.67 6.26
N ILE A 25 24.49 -5.82 6.98
CA ILE A 25 24.17 -4.40 7.09
C ILE A 25 24.27 -3.75 5.70
N ALA A 26 25.38 -3.92 4.99
CA ALA A 26 25.59 -3.34 3.67
C ALA A 26 24.49 -3.75 2.68
N VAL A 27 24.12 -5.04 2.62
CA VAL A 27 23.04 -5.56 1.77
C VAL A 27 21.68 -4.92 2.10
N ASN A 28 21.40 -4.63 3.38
CA ASN A 28 20.18 -3.93 3.78
C ASN A 28 20.18 -2.42 3.46
N PHE A 29 21.34 -1.82 3.27
CA PHE A 29 21.49 -0.39 2.96
C PHE A 29 21.61 -0.09 1.45
N PHE A 30 21.76 -1.09 0.58
CA PHE A 30 21.71 -0.83 -0.86
C PHE A 30 20.30 -0.38 -1.27
N PRO A 31 20.19 0.67 -2.12
CA PRO A 31 18.91 1.14 -2.60
C PRO A 31 18.20 0.00 -3.35
N LYS A 32 16.96 -0.27 -2.95
CA LYS A 32 16.14 -1.27 -3.62
C LYS A 32 15.69 -0.73 -4.97
N PRO A 33 15.67 -1.55 -6.04
CA PRO A 33 15.00 -1.14 -7.27
C PRO A 33 13.53 -0.87 -6.95
N MET A 34 12.96 0.21 -7.50
CA MET A 34 11.57 0.57 -7.29
C MET A 34 10.82 0.58 -8.62
N ILE A 35 9.51 0.34 -8.54
CA ILE A 35 8.60 0.51 -9.66
C ILE A 35 8.04 1.92 -9.60
N HIS A 36 7.92 2.56 -10.76
CA HIS A 36 7.21 3.82 -10.92
C HIS A 36 6.00 3.58 -11.82
N GLY A 37 4.84 4.04 -11.38
CA GLY A 37 3.64 4.11 -12.19
C GLY A 37 3.26 5.56 -12.44
N ASP A 38 2.71 5.84 -13.62
CA ASP A 38 2.10 7.13 -13.91
C ASP A 38 0.63 7.06 -13.50
N TYR A 39 0.25 7.89 -12.54
CA TYR A 39 -1.11 7.90 -11.97
C TYR A 39 -1.78 9.25 -12.18
N PRO A 40 -3.11 9.28 -12.42
CA PRO A 40 -3.87 10.52 -12.39
C PRO A 40 -3.81 11.16 -11.00
N TYR A 41 -3.75 12.49 -10.96
CA TYR A 41 -3.95 13.29 -9.76
C TYR A 41 -5.39 13.80 -9.72
N TYR A 42 -6.04 13.65 -8.57
CA TYR A 42 -7.41 14.12 -8.35
C TYR A 42 -7.40 15.37 -7.46
N PRO A 43 -7.79 16.55 -7.98
CA PRO A 43 -7.67 17.81 -7.24
C PRO A 43 -8.70 17.99 -6.13
N ASP A 44 -9.81 17.23 -6.15
CA ASP A 44 -10.93 17.41 -5.22
C ASP A 44 -11.70 16.11 -4.97
N VAL A 45 -12.60 16.14 -3.97
CA VAL A 45 -13.39 14.96 -3.57
C VAL A 45 -14.28 14.47 -4.71
N LYS A 46 -14.81 15.37 -5.54
CA LYS A 46 -15.70 15.01 -6.65
C LYS A 46 -14.97 14.21 -7.73
N SER A 47 -13.79 14.68 -8.14
CA SER A 47 -12.97 14.05 -9.17
C SER A 47 -12.49 12.65 -8.77
N ILE A 48 -12.01 12.46 -7.53
CA ILE A 48 -11.62 11.12 -7.05
C ILE A 48 -12.84 10.20 -6.89
N THR A 49 -13.97 10.74 -6.45
CA THR A 49 -15.23 9.98 -6.28
C THR A 49 -15.78 9.51 -7.62
N ASN A 50 -15.68 10.34 -8.65
CA ASN A 50 -16.08 9.97 -10.01
C ASN A 50 -15.18 8.89 -10.62
N ALA A 51 -13.89 8.92 -10.31
CA ALA A 51 -12.92 7.95 -10.83
C ALA A 51 -12.96 6.58 -10.14
N ALA A 52 -13.45 6.51 -8.91
CA ALA A 52 -13.60 5.25 -8.18
C ALA A 52 -14.90 4.53 -8.60
N ASP A 53 -14.82 3.24 -8.89
CA ASP A 53 -16.00 2.39 -9.12
C ASP A 53 -16.65 1.99 -7.78
N VAL A 54 -15.80 1.72 -6.78
CA VAL A 54 -16.18 1.30 -5.44
C VAL A 54 -15.50 2.18 -4.41
N ILE A 55 -16.25 2.64 -3.41
CA ILE A 55 -15.70 3.37 -2.25
C ILE A 55 -16.21 2.69 -0.98
N ILE A 56 -15.29 2.26 -0.13
CA ILE A 56 -15.60 1.53 1.09
C ILE A 56 -14.79 2.02 2.28
N VAL A 57 -15.31 1.74 3.47
CA VAL A 57 -14.49 1.58 4.67
C VAL A 57 -14.30 0.09 4.89
N GLY A 58 -13.06 -0.35 5.12
CA GLY A 58 -12.77 -1.77 5.25
C GLY A 58 -11.62 -2.08 6.20
N GLU A 59 -11.72 -3.25 6.83
CA GLU A 59 -10.72 -3.83 7.72
C GLU A 59 -9.83 -4.81 6.95
N VAL A 60 -8.52 -4.63 7.02
CA VAL A 60 -7.55 -5.51 6.35
C VAL A 60 -7.38 -6.82 7.12
N VAL A 61 -7.95 -7.90 6.58
CA VAL A 61 -7.93 -9.25 7.18
C VAL A 61 -6.63 -9.98 6.91
N SER A 62 -6.07 -9.80 5.72
CA SER A 62 -4.76 -10.34 5.34
C SER A 62 -4.05 -9.32 4.45
N ALA A 63 -2.72 -9.29 4.51
CA ALA A 63 -1.94 -8.31 3.78
C ALA A 63 -0.59 -8.86 3.39
N LYS A 64 0.05 -8.18 2.43
CA LYS A 64 1.46 -8.36 2.09
C LYS A 64 1.80 -9.72 1.49
N ASP A 65 0.84 -10.30 0.76
CA ASP A 65 1.07 -11.48 -0.09
C ASP A 65 1.53 -11.02 -1.48
N VAL A 66 2.69 -11.46 -1.96
CA VAL A 66 3.23 -10.99 -3.23
C VAL A 66 2.88 -11.98 -4.33
N GLN A 67 2.25 -11.50 -5.39
CA GLN A 67 1.85 -12.30 -6.54
C GLN A 67 2.24 -11.62 -7.85
N ASP A 68 2.73 -12.40 -8.79
CA ASP A 68 2.99 -11.96 -10.16
C ASP A 68 1.70 -12.05 -10.99
N LEU A 69 1.17 -10.91 -11.39
CA LEU A 69 -0.10 -10.83 -12.12
C LEU A 69 0.12 -10.47 -13.59
N MET A 70 -0.61 -11.17 -14.47
CA MET A 70 -0.66 -10.87 -15.90
C MET A 70 -1.63 -9.72 -16.16
N VAL A 71 -1.17 -8.48 -16.01
CA VAL A 71 -1.97 -7.27 -16.25
C VAL A 71 -1.83 -6.72 -17.67
N ASP A 72 -0.86 -7.21 -18.44
CA ASP A 72 -0.68 -6.79 -19.84
C ASP A 72 -1.77 -7.40 -20.74
N ARG A 73 -2.79 -6.59 -21.03
CA ARG A 73 -3.89 -6.97 -21.92
C ARG A 73 -3.65 -6.59 -23.37
N THR A 74 -2.46 -6.11 -23.74
CA THR A 74 -2.15 -5.66 -25.12
C THR A 74 -2.47 -6.78 -26.12
N PRO A 75 -3.39 -6.54 -27.08
CA PRO A 75 -3.70 -7.52 -28.11
C PRO A 75 -2.46 -7.87 -28.94
N ASN A 76 -2.31 -9.13 -29.34
CA ASN A 76 -1.25 -9.62 -30.23
C ASN A 76 0.19 -9.51 -29.70
N LYS A 77 0.41 -9.10 -28.45
CA LYS A 77 1.73 -9.22 -27.80
C LYS A 77 1.94 -10.66 -27.34
N THR A 78 2.95 -11.32 -27.90
CA THR A 78 3.28 -12.73 -27.62
C THR A 78 4.04 -12.92 -26.30
N ASN A 79 4.93 -11.99 -25.96
CA ASN A 79 5.75 -12.04 -24.75
C ASN A 79 5.20 -11.05 -23.72
N LYS A 80 4.06 -11.38 -23.13
CA LYS A 80 3.51 -10.59 -22.02
C LYS A 80 4.28 -10.93 -20.76
N GLU A 81 4.64 -9.89 -20.01
CA GLU A 81 5.36 -10.04 -18.75
C GLU A 81 4.38 -9.90 -17.60
N THR A 82 4.60 -10.66 -16.54
CA THR A 82 3.90 -10.47 -15.28
C THR A 82 4.49 -9.32 -14.52
N THR A 83 3.64 -8.63 -13.77
CA THR A 83 4.05 -7.53 -12.89
C THR A 83 3.81 -7.97 -11.45
N PRO A 84 4.76 -7.76 -10.53
CA PRO A 84 4.55 -8.09 -9.13
C PRO A 84 3.54 -7.11 -8.52
N TYR A 85 2.59 -7.65 -7.78
CA TYR A 85 1.65 -6.91 -6.95
C TYR A 85 1.67 -7.46 -5.53
N THR A 86 1.51 -6.57 -4.57
CA THR A 86 1.25 -6.90 -3.18
C THR A 86 -0.27 -6.93 -2.97
N ILE A 87 -0.77 -8.11 -2.65
CA ILE A 87 -2.18 -8.45 -2.49
C ILE A 87 -2.56 -8.42 -1.01
N SER A 88 -3.76 -7.89 -0.75
CA SER A 88 -4.39 -7.85 0.56
C SER A 88 -5.88 -8.19 0.42
N THR A 89 -6.46 -8.80 1.46
CA THR A 89 -7.91 -9.02 1.53
C THR A 89 -8.52 -8.11 2.58
N VAL A 90 -9.64 -7.49 2.24
CA VAL A 90 -10.31 -6.48 3.05
C VAL A 90 -11.74 -6.89 3.27
N LYS A 91 -12.17 -6.91 4.53
CA LYS A 91 -13.57 -7.08 4.89
C LYS A 91 -14.25 -5.71 4.85
N VAL A 92 -15.31 -5.59 4.07
CA VAL A 92 -16.09 -4.36 3.95
C VAL A 92 -16.85 -4.10 5.25
N VAL A 93 -16.71 -2.90 5.80
CA VAL A 93 -17.37 -2.43 7.03
C VAL A 93 -18.47 -1.43 6.70
N GLU A 94 -18.21 -0.51 5.77
CA GLU A 94 -19.21 0.41 5.22
C GLU A 94 -19.04 0.52 3.70
N VAL A 95 -20.17 0.66 3.01
CA VAL A 95 -20.22 0.90 1.56
C VAL A 95 -20.65 2.35 1.35
N VAL A 96 -19.81 3.13 0.70
CA VAL A 96 -20.07 4.54 0.35
C VAL A 96 -20.52 4.65 -1.11
N LYS A 97 -19.91 3.86 -2.00
CA LYS A 97 -20.22 3.78 -3.44
C LYS A 97 -19.94 2.37 -3.98
N GLY A 98 -20.70 1.95 -4.99
CA GLY A 98 -20.43 0.74 -5.78
C GLY A 98 -21.24 -0.47 -5.34
N ASN A 99 -21.10 -1.57 -6.09
CA ASN A 99 -21.89 -2.78 -5.91
C ASN A 99 -21.13 -3.85 -5.10
N VAL A 100 -20.89 -3.56 -3.82
CA VAL A 100 -20.31 -4.50 -2.85
C VAL A 100 -21.16 -4.52 -1.59
N ASN A 101 -21.04 -5.56 -0.77
CA ASN A 101 -21.86 -5.72 0.43
C ASN A 101 -21.06 -5.56 1.72
N ILE A 102 -21.70 -5.02 2.76
CA ILE A 102 -21.11 -5.02 4.12
C ILE A 102 -20.85 -6.48 4.55
N GLY A 103 -19.66 -6.72 5.09
CA GLY A 103 -19.18 -8.04 5.50
C GLY A 103 -18.55 -8.87 4.38
N GLU A 104 -18.65 -8.45 3.13
CA GLU A 104 -17.96 -9.07 1.99
C GLU A 104 -16.44 -8.96 2.15
N ILE A 105 -15.71 -9.98 1.69
CA ILE A 105 -14.25 -9.95 1.66
C ILE A 105 -13.82 -9.76 0.21
N ILE A 106 -13.26 -8.60 -0.09
CA ILE A 106 -12.72 -8.27 -1.41
C ILE A 106 -11.20 -8.34 -1.41
N THR A 107 -10.62 -8.52 -2.60
CA THR A 107 -9.17 -8.57 -2.79
C THR A 107 -8.69 -7.27 -3.44
N ILE A 108 -7.62 -6.71 -2.90
CA ILE A 108 -7.01 -5.45 -3.36
C ILE A 108 -5.56 -5.72 -3.74
N LYS A 109 -5.17 -5.26 -4.92
CA LYS A 109 -3.78 -5.27 -5.39
C LYS A 109 -3.15 -3.88 -5.29
N GLN A 110 -1.92 -3.81 -4.80
CA GLN A 110 -1.07 -2.63 -4.80
C GLN A 110 0.19 -2.95 -5.61
N LEU A 111 0.61 -2.05 -6.51
CA LEU A 111 1.73 -2.30 -7.42
C LEU A 111 3.02 -2.58 -6.63
N GLY A 112 3.82 -3.52 -7.12
CA GLY A 112 5.15 -3.83 -6.60
C GLY A 112 5.16 -4.91 -5.52
N ASP A 113 6.35 -5.46 -5.30
CA ASP A 113 6.68 -6.29 -4.15
C ASP A 113 7.10 -5.36 -3.00
N TYR A 114 6.28 -5.27 -1.95
CA TYR A 114 6.52 -4.37 -0.82
C TYR A 114 7.90 -4.53 -0.14
N LYS A 115 8.59 -5.66 -0.33
CA LYS A 115 9.93 -5.95 0.20
C LYS A 115 11.03 -5.78 -0.83
N ALA A 116 10.93 -6.45 -1.96
CA ALA A 116 12.05 -6.60 -2.90
C ALA A 116 12.09 -5.50 -3.95
N LYS A 117 10.93 -5.14 -4.50
CA LYS A 117 10.79 -4.19 -5.61
C LYS A 117 9.48 -3.40 -5.47
N PRO A 118 9.39 -2.51 -4.47
CA PRO A 118 8.15 -1.82 -4.18
C PRO A 118 7.87 -0.73 -5.20
N GLU A 119 6.59 -0.38 -5.39
CA GLU A 119 6.23 0.91 -5.95
C GLU A 119 6.74 2.05 -5.04
N ALA A 120 7.30 3.09 -5.66
CA ALA A 120 8.05 4.13 -4.97
C ALA A 120 7.21 4.99 -4.04
N THR A 121 6.04 5.47 -4.49
CA THR A 121 5.15 6.28 -3.65
C THR A 121 4.67 5.49 -2.43
N LEU A 122 4.23 4.25 -2.62
CA LEU A 122 3.85 3.35 -1.53
C LEU A 122 5.02 3.06 -0.58
N HIS A 123 6.23 2.95 -1.09
CA HIS A 123 7.41 2.73 -0.26
C HIS A 123 7.72 3.95 0.62
N GLU A 124 7.77 5.13 0.00
CA GLU A 124 8.10 6.40 0.67
C GLU A 124 7.11 6.73 1.79
N MET A 125 5.80 6.55 1.53
CA MET A 125 4.77 6.85 2.51
C MET A 125 4.43 5.68 3.45
N ASN A 126 5.11 4.53 3.33
CA ASN A 126 4.74 3.27 3.99
C ASN A 126 3.24 2.92 3.78
N GLY A 127 2.79 3.04 2.53
CA GLY A 127 1.39 2.98 2.10
C GLY A 127 0.85 1.59 1.77
N TYR A 128 1.66 0.53 1.85
CA TYR A 128 1.16 -0.83 1.69
C TYR A 128 0.21 -1.19 2.84
N LEU A 129 -0.93 -1.79 2.49
CA LEU A 129 -1.92 -2.27 3.45
C LEU A 129 -1.25 -3.20 4.46
N SER A 130 -1.68 -3.05 5.71
CA SER A 130 -1.17 -3.81 6.84
C SER A 130 -2.35 -4.46 7.55
N LYS A 131 -2.17 -5.72 7.94
CA LYS A 131 -3.18 -6.49 8.65
C LYS A 131 -3.66 -5.74 9.91
N ASP A 132 -4.92 -5.94 10.26
CA ASP A 132 -5.57 -5.40 11.46
C ASP A 132 -5.57 -3.86 11.46
N THR A 133 -5.70 -3.28 10.26
CA THR A 133 -5.90 -1.83 10.07
C THR A 133 -7.18 -1.56 9.30
N GLU A 134 -7.78 -0.42 9.58
CA GLU A 134 -8.98 0.06 8.89
C GLU A 134 -8.62 1.20 7.94
N GLN A 135 -9.27 1.25 6.79
CA GLN A 135 -8.99 2.24 5.75
C GLN A 135 -10.28 2.68 5.04
N LEU A 136 -10.32 3.94 4.65
CA LEU A 136 -11.19 4.47 3.60
C LEU A 136 -10.50 4.26 2.26
N MET A 137 -11.16 3.62 1.30
CA MET A 137 -10.55 3.19 0.04
C MET A 137 -11.39 3.64 -1.16
N PHE A 138 -10.72 4.27 -2.13
CA PHE A 138 -11.25 4.61 -3.45
C PHE A 138 -10.68 3.62 -4.45
N LEU A 139 -11.52 2.74 -4.98
CA LEU A 139 -11.10 1.56 -5.74
C LEU A 139 -11.64 1.59 -7.17
N CYS A 140 -10.79 1.17 -8.11
CA CYS A 140 -11.17 0.80 -9.46
C CYS A 140 -11.40 -0.71 -9.56
N GLU A 141 -12.46 -1.09 -10.27
CA GLU A 141 -12.80 -2.46 -10.61
C GLU A 141 -12.19 -2.84 -11.96
N TYR A 142 -11.79 -4.11 -12.11
CA TYR A 142 -11.24 -4.63 -13.36
C TYR A 142 -11.70 -6.06 -13.56
N ASP A 143 -12.09 -6.39 -14.79
CA ASP A 143 -12.47 -7.77 -15.15
C ASP A 143 -11.34 -8.77 -14.82
N ASP A 144 -11.72 -9.85 -14.15
CA ASP A 144 -10.85 -10.96 -13.75
C ASP A 144 -9.58 -10.52 -12.99
N SER A 145 -9.69 -9.45 -12.20
CA SER A 145 -8.56 -8.91 -11.44
C SER A 145 -9.01 -8.36 -10.09
N PRO A 146 -8.16 -8.44 -9.04
CA PRO A 146 -8.39 -7.70 -7.82
C PRO A 146 -8.58 -6.20 -8.06
N TYR A 147 -9.38 -5.56 -7.20
CA TYR A 147 -9.54 -4.12 -7.15
C TYR A 147 -8.18 -3.43 -6.98
N SER A 148 -8.05 -2.21 -7.50
CA SER A 148 -6.87 -1.38 -7.26
C SER A 148 -7.26 -0.03 -6.71
N PRO A 149 -6.49 0.58 -5.80
CA PRO A 149 -6.66 1.98 -5.47
C PRO A 149 -6.56 2.84 -6.73
N VAL A 150 -7.40 3.87 -6.83
CA VAL A 150 -7.38 4.84 -7.95
C VAL A 150 -5.98 5.42 -8.20
N ASN A 151 -5.19 5.58 -7.13
CA ASN A 151 -3.75 5.78 -7.17
C ASN A 151 -3.13 5.48 -5.77
N PRO A 152 -1.79 5.34 -5.67
CA PRO A 152 -1.10 5.13 -4.39
C PRO A 152 -1.27 6.23 -3.34
N ALA A 153 -1.28 7.50 -3.77
CA ALA A 153 -1.16 8.65 -2.87
C ALA A 153 -2.49 9.07 -2.21
N GLN A 154 -3.61 8.88 -2.91
CA GLN A 154 -4.93 9.41 -2.58
C GLN A 154 -5.98 8.31 -2.42
N GLY A 155 -5.74 7.12 -3.00
CA GLY A 155 -6.75 6.06 -3.06
C GLY A 155 -6.96 5.27 -1.76
N ILE A 156 -6.04 5.36 -0.79
CA ILE A 156 -6.15 4.69 0.51
C ILE A 156 -5.82 5.70 1.61
N ILE A 157 -6.73 5.83 2.57
CA ILE A 157 -6.57 6.68 3.75
C ILE A 157 -6.78 5.83 4.99
N LYS A 158 -5.85 5.90 5.95
CA LYS A 158 -5.97 5.12 7.19
C LYS A 158 -7.02 5.70 8.10
N VAL A 159 -7.86 4.84 8.66
CA VAL A 159 -8.77 5.17 9.75
C VAL A 159 -8.11 4.77 11.07
N ARG A 160 -8.06 5.69 12.02
CA ARG A 160 -7.55 5.49 13.38
C ARG A 160 -8.70 5.62 14.36
N ASN A 161 -8.76 4.71 15.32
CA ASN A 161 -9.78 4.69 16.36
C ASN A 161 -11.22 4.77 15.80
N GLY A 162 -11.46 4.16 14.63
CA GLY A 162 -12.75 4.13 13.93
C GLY A 162 -13.26 5.46 13.38
N THR A 163 -12.53 6.55 13.56
CA THR A 163 -13.10 7.90 13.38
C THR A 163 -12.13 8.90 12.78
N THR A 164 -10.83 8.80 13.03
CA THR A 164 -9.86 9.81 12.61
C THR A 164 -9.13 9.36 11.36
N LEU A 165 -9.15 10.17 10.31
CA LEU A 165 -8.42 9.91 9.08
C LEU A 165 -6.96 10.31 9.21
N TYR A 166 -6.07 9.51 8.62
CA TYR A 166 -4.64 9.76 8.58
C TYR A 166 -4.05 9.37 7.23
N SER A 167 -3.25 10.28 6.67
CA SER A 167 -2.38 10.02 5.53
C SER A 167 -1.00 10.63 5.77
N ALA A 168 0.02 9.91 5.33
CA ALA A 168 1.40 10.41 5.33
C ALA A 168 1.73 11.20 4.05
N ASN A 169 0.80 11.30 3.10
CA ASN A 169 1.03 11.89 1.78
C ASN A 169 0.32 13.24 1.63
N GLU A 170 1.04 14.27 1.21
CA GLU A 170 0.53 15.64 1.07
C GLU A 170 -0.56 15.80 0.01
N TYR A 171 -0.59 14.92 -0.98
CA TYR A 171 -1.59 14.89 -2.04
C TYR A 171 -2.91 14.25 -1.59
N SER A 172 -2.94 13.62 -0.41
CA SER A 172 -4.17 13.05 0.13
C SER A 172 -5.20 14.14 0.40
N LEU A 173 -6.42 13.92 -0.07
CA LEU A 173 -7.54 14.83 0.13
C LEU A 173 -8.04 14.82 1.59
N PHE A 174 -7.79 13.72 2.31
CA PHE A 174 -8.18 13.54 3.71
C PHE A 174 -7.00 13.11 4.59
N GLY A 175 -7.05 13.46 5.87
CA GLY A 175 -6.15 12.93 6.91
C GLY A 175 -4.68 13.35 6.80
N TYR A 176 -4.31 14.19 5.82
CA TYR A 176 -3.00 14.82 5.77
C TYR A 176 -3.02 16.20 6.42
N THR A 177 -2.19 16.37 7.44
CA THR A 177 -2.05 17.63 8.18
C THR A 177 -0.61 18.15 8.06
N ALA A 178 -0.41 19.22 7.28
CA ALA A 178 0.85 19.98 7.28
C ALA A 178 0.90 20.98 8.46
N THR A 179 -0.25 21.61 8.73
CA THR A 179 -0.56 22.50 9.87
C THR A 179 -2.09 22.51 10.04
N SER A 180 -2.57 22.83 11.25
CA SER A 180 -3.88 22.53 11.87
C SER A 180 -5.16 23.13 11.26
N ALA A 181 -5.23 23.32 9.94
CA ALA A 181 -6.42 23.83 9.25
C ALA A 181 -6.81 22.96 8.05
N LYS A 182 -7.31 21.74 8.30
CA LYS A 182 -8.19 21.03 7.36
C LYS A 182 -9.41 20.52 8.13
N THR A 183 -10.60 20.77 7.59
CA THR A 183 -11.89 20.58 8.24
C THR A 183 -12.48 19.17 8.07
N ALA A 184 -11.75 18.23 7.47
CA ALA A 184 -12.24 16.87 7.17
C ALA A 184 -11.27 15.78 7.64
N ASP A 185 -10.95 15.78 8.94
CA ASP A 185 -10.12 14.74 9.55
C ASP A 185 -10.94 13.62 10.22
N SER A 186 -12.29 13.71 10.21
CA SER A 186 -13.14 12.60 10.64
C SER A 186 -13.68 11.78 9.47
N LEU A 187 -13.86 10.48 9.71
CA LEU A 187 -14.42 9.53 8.76
C LEU A 187 -15.84 9.95 8.35
N ASP A 188 -16.70 10.28 9.30
CA ASP A 188 -18.10 10.68 9.03
C ASP A 188 -18.18 11.91 8.12
N SER A 189 -17.34 12.92 8.36
CA SER A 189 -17.30 14.12 7.53
C SER A 189 -16.81 13.81 6.12
N ALA A 190 -15.79 12.96 5.97
CA ALA A 190 -15.32 12.54 4.66
C ALA A 190 -16.40 11.75 3.90
N ILE A 191 -17.07 10.82 4.57
CA ILE A 191 -18.18 10.06 3.98
C ILE A 191 -19.32 10.97 3.56
N ALA A 192 -19.69 11.98 4.36
CA ALA A 192 -20.69 12.96 3.99
C ALA A 192 -20.29 13.73 2.72
N MET A 193 -19.04 14.23 2.65
CA MET A 193 -18.53 14.93 1.47
C MET A 193 -18.50 14.05 0.21
N ILE A 194 -18.18 12.76 0.36
CA ILE A 194 -18.20 11.79 -0.76
C ILE A 194 -19.64 11.55 -1.21
N LYS A 195 -20.58 11.34 -0.28
CA LYS A 195 -22.01 11.13 -0.59
C LYS A 195 -22.62 12.34 -1.30
N ASP A 196 -22.24 13.57 -0.93
CA ASP A 196 -22.65 14.79 -1.64
C ASP A 196 -22.16 14.86 -3.10
N CYS A 197 -21.18 14.03 -3.48
CA CYS A 197 -20.66 13.93 -4.85
C CYS A 197 -21.30 12.79 -5.67
N ILE A 198 -22.08 11.91 -5.03
CA ILE A 198 -22.74 10.76 -5.65
C ILE A 198 -24.20 11.16 -5.85
N ASP A 199 -24.54 11.60 -7.06
CA ASP A 199 -25.91 11.98 -7.44
C ASP A 199 -26.92 10.83 -7.24
#